data_AF-A0A6I6FA79-F1
#
_entry.id   AF-A0A6I6FA79-F1
#
_cell.length_a   1.000
_cell.length_b   1.000
_cell.length_c   1.000
_cell.angle_alpha   90.00
_cell.angle_beta   90.00
_cell.angle_gamma   90.00
#
_symmetry.space_group_name_H-M   'P 1'
#
loop_
_entity.id
_entity.type
_entity.pdbx_description
1 polymer ?
#
loop_
_entity_poly.entity_id
_entity_poly.type
_entity_poly.pdbx_seq_one_letter_code
_entity_poly.pdbx_strand_id
1 'polypeptide(L)'
;MSNGAKAKQCATGELLESYVNNKGSLEANEIYKIALSLCNIIENFHKGDFFIINRDLSPRSIIVMKNKEAKLVDKKSDLRMFHSKNANLQYHRLWEASKQHDLHSLAMLMYFMATGTTAYSVLDIFKDDSYPDNVDRSLKEIMHRCFEESDQNKYSSVEELSMEITMRILENNRYKETVNLINSKIETGISRRRVRKRRANRAFSYNEGLDYVKYFVKRGKKRLQISLRL
;
A
#
# COMPACT_ATOMS: atom_id res chain seq x y z
N MET A 1 9.43 -33.99 -19.15
CA MET A 1 10.53 -33.23 -18.51
C MET A 1 9.89 -32.15 -17.64
N SER A 2 9.81 -32.38 -16.33
CA SER A 2 9.19 -31.46 -15.37
C SER A 2 10.28 -30.82 -14.50
N ASN A 3 10.69 -29.60 -14.83
CA ASN A 3 11.55 -28.82 -13.95
C ASN A 3 10.68 -27.94 -13.04
N GLY A 4 10.19 -28.55 -11.96
CA GLY A 4 9.64 -27.83 -10.83
C GLY A 4 10.75 -27.14 -10.06
N ALA A 5 10.93 -25.85 -10.29
CA ALA A 5 11.64 -24.99 -9.34
C ALA A 5 10.83 -24.95 -8.04
N LYS A 6 11.18 -25.82 -7.09
CA LYS A 6 10.65 -25.74 -5.73
C LYS A 6 11.11 -24.41 -5.14
N ALA A 7 10.21 -23.44 -5.10
CA ALA A 7 10.34 -22.24 -4.30
C ALA A 7 10.77 -22.66 -2.88
N LYS A 8 11.96 -22.22 -2.48
CA LYS A 8 12.55 -22.56 -1.19
C LYS A 8 11.80 -21.78 -0.11
N GLN A 9 10.66 -22.32 0.31
CA GLN A 9 9.86 -21.81 1.42
C GLN A 9 10.65 -22.06 2.71
N CYS A 10 11.36 -21.03 3.20
CA CYS A 10 11.87 -21.04 4.57
C CYS A 10 10.66 -20.79 5.47
N ALA A 11 10.44 -21.60 6.50
CA ALA A 11 9.16 -21.88 7.20
C ALA A 11 8.20 -20.72 7.59
N THR A 12 8.51 -19.45 7.31
CA THR A 12 7.66 -18.27 7.56
C THR A 12 7.68 -17.17 6.48
N GLY A 13 8.42 -17.32 5.36
CA GLY A 13 8.54 -16.31 4.29
C GLY A 13 8.89 -16.86 2.91
N GLU A 14 8.86 -15.99 1.89
CA GLU A 14 9.11 -16.31 0.48
C GLU A 14 10.21 -15.40 -0.11
N LEU A 15 11.03 -15.89 -1.04
CA LEU A 15 12.01 -15.04 -1.74
C LEU A 15 11.29 -13.92 -2.51
N LEU A 16 11.80 -12.69 -2.48
CA LEU A 16 11.19 -11.55 -3.16
C LEU A 16 11.00 -11.82 -4.66
N GLU A 17 11.96 -12.48 -5.31
CA GLU A 17 11.84 -12.92 -6.71
C GLU A 17 10.59 -13.80 -6.92
N SER A 18 10.41 -14.86 -6.14
CA SER A 18 9.23 -15.74 -6.25
C SER A 18 7.95 -15.01 -5.88
N TYR A 19 8.01 -14.16 -4.84
CA TYR A 19 6.90 -13.41 -4.31
C TYR A 19 6.27 -12.47 -5.35
N VAL A 20 7.11 -11.76 -6.10
CA VAL A 20 6.67 -10.86 -7.18
C VAL A 20 6.26 -11.68 -8.40
N ASN A 21 7.04 -12.68 -8.82
CA ASN A 21 6.73 -13.51 -10.00
C ASN A 21 5.36 -14.21 -9.88
N ASN A 22 4.96 -14.61 -8.67
CA ASN A 22 3.66 -15.23 -8.42
C ASN A 22 2.48 -14.25 -8.54
N LYS A 23 2.73 -12.94 -8.42
CA LYS A 23 1.70 -11.89 -8.50
C LYS A 23 1.76 -11.06 -9.78
N GLY A 24 2.88 -11.12 -10.52
CA GLY A 24 3.19 -10.21 -11.62
C GLY A 24 3.73 -8.87 -11.12
N SER A 25 2.97 -8.16 -10.31
CA SER A 25 3.38 -6.90 -9.66
C SER A 25 2.79 -6.77 -8.26
N LEU A 26 3.33 -5.85 -7.45
CA LEU A 26 2.84 -5.53 -6.12
C LEU A 26 2.12 -4.19 -6.11
N GLU A 27 1.14 -4.07 -5.23
CA GLU A 27 0.47 -2.80 -4.96
C GLU A 27 1.40 -1.83 -4.21
N ALA A 28 1.28 -0.52 -4.45
CA ALA A 28 2.19 0.50 -3.90
C ALA A 28 2.36 0.42 -2.38
N ASN A 29 1.27 0.22 -1.62
CA ASN A 29 1.34 0.10 -0.15
C ASN A 29 2.12 -1.15 0.31
N GLU A 30 2.13 -2.21 -0.49
CA GLU A 30 2.95 -3.39 -0.22
C GLU A 30 4.42 -3.12 -0.50
N ILE A 31 4.71 -2.45 -1.61
CA ILE A 31 6.06 -1.98 -1.99
C ILE A 31 6.65 -1.09 -0.90
N TYR A 32 5.89 -0.10 -0.44
CA TYR A 32 6.31 0.82 0.62
C TYR A 32 6.69 0.08 1.91
N LYS A 33 5.91 -0.93 2.33
CA LYS A 33 6.22 -1.69 3.55
C LYS A 33 7.52 -2.50 3.43
N ILE A 34 7.72 -3.15 2.29
CA ILE A 34 8.94 -3.93 2.04
C ILE A 34 10.15 -2.98 1.95
N ALA A 35 10.02 -1.89 1.20
CA ALA A 35 11.07 -0.88 1.05
C ALA A 35 11.43 -0.22 2.39
N LEU A 36 10.45 0.13 3.22
CA LEU A 36 10.68 0.66 4.57
C LEU A 36 11.44 -0.34 5.46
N SER A 37 11.06 -1.61 5.41
CA SER A 37 11.78 -2.66 6.13
C SER A 37 13.24 -2.80 5.67
N LEU A 38 13.51 -2.63 4.37
CA LEU A 38 14.87 -2.67 3.82
C LEU A 38 15.67 -1.41 4.20
N CYS A 39 15.04 -0.22 4.20
CA CYS A 39 15.69 1.01 4.66
C CYS A 39 16.20 0.85 6.09
N ASN A 40 15.37 0.33 7.00
CA ASN A 40 15.76 0.09 8.40
C ASN A 40 16.96 -0.88 8.51
N ILE A 41 16.98 -1.92 7.69
CA ILE A 41 18.10 -2.88 7.65
C ILE A 41 19.38 -2.17 7.18
N ILE A 42 19.31 -1.42 6.09
CA ILE A 42 20.45 -0.72 5.49
C ILE A 42 20.98 0.38 6.41
N GLU A 43 20.10 1.14 7.05
CA GLU A 43 20.44 2.19 8.00
C GLU A 43 21.27 1.63 9.17
N ASN A 44 20.89 0.46 9.71
CA ASN A 44 21.67 -0.21 10.74
C ASN A 44 23.10 -0.53 10.28
N PHE A 45 23.29 -0.88 9.01
CA PHE A 45 24.64 -1.06 8.46
C PHE A 45 25.38 0.26 8.27
N HIS A 46 24.71 1.33 7.85
CA HIS A 46 25.32 2.65 7.68
C HIS A 46 25.78 3.26 9.00
N LYS A 47 25.07 2.96 10.10
CA LYS A 47 25.45 3.37 11.47
C LYS A 47 26.69 2.64 11.98
N GLY A 48 26.99 1.45 11.46
CA GLY A 48 28.16 0.67 11.86
C GLY A 48 29.50 1.32 11.50
N ASP A 49 30.57 0.87 12.17
CA ASP A 49 31.94 1.30 11.87
C ASP A 49 32.56 0.58 10.66
N PHE A 50 31.98 -0.57 10.31
CA PHE A 50 32.39 -1.40 9.20
C PHE A 50 31.32 -1.43 8.12
N PHE A 51 31.75 -1.41 6.87
CA PHE A 51 30.86 -1.43 5.72
C PHE A 51 31.29 -2.43 4.65
N ILE A 52 30.36 -2.72 3.73
CA ILE A 52 30.54 -3.60 2.58
C ILE A 52 30.30 -2.75 1.34
N ILE A 53 31.28 -2.71 0.42
CA ILE A 53 31.24 -1.84 -0.77
C ILE A 53 30.13 -2.25 -1.75
N ASN A 54 29.82 -3.55 -1.86
CA ASN A 54 28.81 -4.08 -2.78
C ASN A 54 27.92 -5.10 -2.08
N ARG A 55 26.89 -4.62 -1.37
CA ARG A 55 25.88 -5.48 -0.77
C ARG A 55 25.00 -6.08 -1.88
N ASP A 56 24.80 -7.39 -1.87
CA ASP A 56 23.83 -8.05 -2.76
C ASP A 56 22.40 -7.65 -2.33
N LEU A 57 21.88 -6.59 -2.94
CA LEU A 57 20.50 -6.12 -2.83
C LEU A 57 19.75 -6.46 -4.12
N SER A 58 19.45 -7.74 -4.30
CA SER A 58 18.73 -8.27 -5.45
C SER A 58 17.45 -9.00 -5.02
N PRO A 59 16.48 -9.22 -5.91
CA PRO A 59 15.28 -9.99 -5.58
C PRO A 59 15.56 -11.40 -5.03
N ARG A 60 16.76 -11.94 -5.31
CA ARG A 60 17.21 -13.27 -4.84
C ARG A 60 17.84 -13.24 -3.46
N SER A 61 18.21 -12.08 -2.95
CA SER A 61 18.84 -11.92 -1.65
C SER A 61 17.87 -11.43 -0.57
N ILE A 62 16.56 -11.38 -0.85
CA ILE A 62 15.55 -10.87 0.07
C ILE A 62 14.47 -11.92 0.29
N ILE A 63 14.10 -12.15 1.55
CA ILE A 63 12.93 -12.92 1.96
C ILE A 63 11.87 -11.94 2.44
N VAL A 64 10.66 -12.04 1.88
CA VAL A 64 9.47 -11.31 2.31
C VAL A 64 8.66 -12.19 3.27
N MET A 65 8.43 -11.67 4.46
CA MET A 65 7.63 -12.31 5.50
C MET A 65 6.13 -12.00 5.31
N LYS A 66 5.24 -12.76 5.95
CA LYS A 66 3.78 -12.56 5.84
C LYS A 66 3.33 -11.13 6.19
N ASN A 67 3.99 -10.49 7.17
CA ASN A 67 3.75 -9.12 7.62
C ASN A 67 4.40 -8.03 6.73
N LYS A 68 5.02 -8.40 5.61
CA LYS A 68 5.80 -7.53 4.71
C LYS A 68 7.13 -7.03 5.26
N GLU A 69 7.57 -7.60 6.38
CA GLU A 69 8.95 -7.45 6.83
C GLU A 69 9.89 -8.16 5.86
N ALA A 70 11.01 -7.51 5.55
CA ALA A 70 12.06 -8.05 4.70
C ALA A 70 13.20 -8.63 5.56
N LYS A 71 13.84 -9.69 5.07
CA LYS A 71 15.08 -10.22 5.64
C LYS A 71 16.09 -10.45 4.53
N LEU A 72 17.35 -10.12 4.78
CA LEU A 72 18.41 -10.43 3.82
C LEU A 72 18.82 -11.90 3.95
N VAL A 73 18.93 -12.58 2.82
CA VAL A 73 19.52 -13.91 2.72
C VAL A 73 21.01 -13.74 2.85
N ASP A 74 21.56 -14.24 3.94
CA ASP A 74 23.00 -14.36 4.09
C ASP A 74 23.50 -15.52 3.22
N LYS A 75 23.80 -15.22 1.95
CA LYS A 75 24.68 -16.09 1.15
C LYS A 75 26.05 -16.00 1.83
N LYS A 76 26.27 -16.95 2.74
CA LYS A 76 27.50 -17.27 3.46
C LYS A 76 28.77 -16.63 2.88
N SER A 77 29.33 -15.72 3.67
CA SER A 77 30.72 -15.72 4.18
C SER A 77 31.95 -15.72 3.25
N ASP A 78 31.90 -16.04 1.96
CA ASP A 78 33.17 -16.47 1.34
C ASP A 78 34.06 -15.36 0.76
N LEU A 79 33.65 -14.08 0.73
CA LEU A 79 34.53 -12.98 0.23
C LEU A 79 34.14 -11.54 0.64
N ARG A 80 33.27 -11.31 1.64
CA ARG A 80 32.91 -9.94 2.02
C ARG A 80 34.00 -9.33 2.91
N MET A 81 34.89 -8.55 2.32
CA MET A 81 35.83 -7.73 3.09
C MET A 81 35.04 -6.62 3.79
N PHE A 82 35.09 -6.64 5.12
CA PHE A 82 34.62 -5.53 5.94
C PHE A 82 35.71 -4.47 5.98
N HIS A 83 35.37 -3.26 5.59
CA HIS A 83 36.28 -2.12 5.64
C HIS A 83 35.87 -1.20 6.77
N SER A 84 36.83 -0.75 7.58
CA SER A 84 36.56 0.31 8.56
C SER A 84 36.48 1.65 7.81
N LYS A 85 35.37 2.36 7.96
CA LYS A 85 35.17 3.68 7.31
C LYS A 85 36.17 4.73 7.78
N ASN A 86 36.74 4.56 8.98
CA ASN A 86 37.68 5.48 9.61
C ASN A 86 39.16 5.13 9.35
N ALA A 87 39.44 4.06 8.59
CA ALA A 87 40.82 3.61 8.38
C ALA A 87 41.66 4.59 7.56
N ASN A 88 41.08 5.23 6.53
CA ASN A 88 41.71 6.29 5.74
C ASN A 88 40.66 7.02 4.87
N LEU A 89 41.09 8.09 4.19
CA LEU A 89 40.23 8.87 3.29
C LEU A 89 39.63 8.05 2.14
N GLN A 90 40.36 7.07 1.60
CA GLN A 90 39.87 6.21 0.52
C GLN A 90 38.69 5.36 1.00
N TYR A 91 38.81 4.73 2.16
CA TYR A 91 37.72 3.94 2.74
C TYR A 91 36.53 4.78 3.18
N HIS A 92 36.76 6.01 3.67
CA HIS A 92 35.66 6.94 3.94
C HIS A 92 34.88 7.28 2.65
N ARG A 93 35.58 7.55 1.54
CA ARG A 93 34.94 7.82 0.24
C ARG A 93 34.17 6.61 -0.29
N LEU A 94 34.73 5.41 -0.14
CA LEU A 94 34.04 4.17 -0.52
C LEU A 94 32.81 3.91 0.35
N TRP A 95 32.85 4.26 1.64
CA TRP A 95 31.70 4.18 2.53
C TRP A 95 30.58 5.13 2.08
N GLU A 96 30.89 6.40 1.78
CA GLU A 96 29.90 7.34 1.24
C GLU A 96 29.30 6.85 -0.10
N ALA A 97 30.15 6.36 -1.02
CA ALA A 97 29.68 5.78 -2.27
C ALA A 97 28.77 4.56 -2.06
N SER A 98 29.05 3.73 -1.04
CA SER A 98 28.22 2.56 -0.72
C SER A 98 26.80 2.96 -0.28
N LYS A 99 26.63 4.10 0.41
CA LYS A 99 25.29 4.61 0.77
C LYS A 99 24.48 4.97 -0.46
N GLN A 100 25.11 5.63 -1.43
CA GLN A 100 24.45 5.98 -2.69
C GLN A 100 24.08 4.73 -3.49
N HIS A 101 24.99 3.76 -3.56
CA HIS A 101 24.73 2.48 -4.20
C HIS A 101 23.53 1.75 -3.58
N ASP A 102 23.42 1.77 -2.25
CA ASP A 102 22.28 1.16 -1.54
C ASP A 102 20.95 1.85 -1.90
N LEU A 103 20.92 3.20 -2.03
CA LEU A 103 19.73 3.94 -2.49
C LEU A 103 19.32 3.55 -3.91
N HIS A 104 20.28 3.48 -4.84
CA HIS A 104 20.02 3.04 -6.22
C HIS A 104 19.47 1.60 -6.23
N SER A 105 20.06 0.71 -5.45
CA SER A 105 19.63 -0.69 -5.36
C SER A 105 18.20 -0.80 -4.81
N LEU A 106 17.83 0.02 -3.81
CA LEU A 106 16.46 0.08 -3.31
C LEU A 106 15.48 0.54 -4.38
N ALA A 107 15.83 1.53 -5.21
CA ALA A 107 14.98 1.97 -6.31
C ALA A 107 14.81 0.88 -7.38
N MET A 108 15.88 0.17 -7.73
CA MET A 108 15.80 -0.99 -8.64
C MET A 108 14.91 -2.11 -8.08
N LEU A 109 14.93 -2.34 -6.76
CA LEU A 109 14.04 -3.30 -6.10
C LEU A 109 12.59 -2.83 -6.09
N MET A 110 12.33 -1.55 -5.86
CA MET A 110 10.98 -0.95 -5.97
C MET A 110 10.44 -1.09 -7.39
N TYR A 111 11.27 -0.84 -8.40
CA TYR A 111 10.93 -1.04 -9.80
C TYR A 111 10.59 -2.51 -10.09
N PHE A 112 11.41 -3.45 -9.61
CA PHE A 112 11.14 -4.88 -9.77
C PHE A 112 9.82 -5.27 -9.13
N MET A 113 9.53 -4.78 -7.93
CA MET A 113 8.25 -5.05 -7.26
C MET A 113 7.07 -4.43 -8.00
N ALA A 114 7.24 -3.27 -8.63
CA ALA A 114 6.19 -2.56 -9.36
C ALA A 114 5.89 -3.18 -10.74
N THR A 115 6.88 -3.80 -11.38
CA THR A 115 6.77 -4.24 -12.79
C THR A 115 6.88 -5.76 -12.97
N GLY A 116 7.44 -6.48 -12.00
CA GLY A 116 7.82 -7.88 -12.15
C GLY A 116 9.09 -8.10 -12.99
N THR A 117 9.72 -7.02 -13.47
CA THR A 117 10.88 -7.07 -14.35
C THR A 117 12.09 -6.45 -13.69
N THR A 118 13.27 -7.03 -13.89
CA THR A 118 14.51 -6.41 -13.40
C THR A 118 14.91 -5.33 -14.39
N ALA A 119 15.08 -4.09 -13.92
CA ALA A 119 15.64 -3.03 -14.74
C ALA A 119 17.09 -3.38 -15.13
N TYR A 120 17.44 -3.22 -16.40
CA TYR A 120 18.80 -3.43 -16.89
C TYR A 120 19.63 -2.16 -16.77
N SER A 121 18.96 -1.01 -16.78
CA SER A 121 19.56 0.30 -16.66
C SER A 121 18.66 1.24 -15.87
N VAL A 122 19.27 2.32 -15.36
CA VAL A 122 18.53 3.43 -14.74
C VAL A 122 17.48 4.01 -15.69
N LEU A 123 17.74 4.00 -17.01
CA LEU A 123 16.80 4.49 -18.02
C LEU A 123 15.48 3.73 -18.03
N ASP A 124 15.45 2.46 -17.63
CA ASP A 124 14.22 1.68 -17.58
C ASP A 124 13.27 2.19 -16.47
N ILE A 125 13.83 2.75 -15.40
CA ILE A 125 13.07 3.37 -14.31
C ILE A 125 12.44 4.70 -14.76
N PHE A 126 13.07 5.42 -15.68
CA PHE A 126 12.57 6.71 -16.18
C PHE A 126 11.57 6.59 -17.34
N LYS A 127 11.40 5.40 -17.93
CA LYS A 127 10.44 5.17 -19.02
C LYS A 127 9.05 4.88 -18.47
N ASP A 128 8.11 5.80 -18.68
CA ASP A 128 6.74 5.64 -18.18
C ASP A 128 6.03 4.40 -18.76
N ASP A 129 6.28 4.07 -20.03
CA ASP A 129 5.70 2.89 -20.72
C ASP A 129 6.14 1.54 -20.13
N SER A 130 7.15 1.54 -19.24
CA SER A 130 7.64 0.32 -18.60
C SER A 130 6.86 -0.06 -17.34
N TYR A 131 5.95 0.80 -16.88
CA TYR A 131 5.15 0.57 -15.67
C TYR A 131 3.73 0.12 -15.99
N PRO A 132 3.19 -0.85 -15.24
CA PRO A 132 1.76 -1.13 -15.25
C PRO A 132 0.90 0.08 -14.82
N ASP A 133 -0.33 0.17 -15.31
CA ASP A 133 -1.26 1.28 -15.04
C ASP A 133 -1.59 1.47 -13.54
N ASN A 134 -1.44 0.43 -12.72
CA ASN A 134 -1.71 0.47 -11.29
C ASN A 134 -0.53 1.04 -10.46
N VAL A 135 0.60 1.36 -11.08
CA VAL A 135 1.74 2.00 -10.40
C VAL A 135 1.47 3.50 -10.27
N ASP A 136 1.32 3.95 -9.03
CA ASP A 136 1.06 5.35 -8.75
C ASP A 136 2.27 6.26 -9.06
N ARG A 137 1.98 7.53 -9.36
CA ARG A 137 2.99 8.56 -9.63
C ARG A 137 3.94 8.78 -8.46
N SER A 138 3.46 8.60 -7.23
CA SER A 138 4.23 8.83 -6.00
C SER A 138 5.40 7.86 -5.89
N LEU A 139 5.17 6.60 -6.21
CA LEU A 139 6.17 5.55 -6.21
C LEU A 139 7.24 5.82 -7.28
N LYS A 140 6.82 6.25 -8.48
CA LYS A 140 7.75 6.66 -9.56
C LYS A 140 8.63 7.81 -9.11
N GLU A 141 8.06 8.86 -8.52
CA GLU A 141 8.79 10.02 -8.02
C GLU A 141 9.83 9.62 -6.95
N ILE A 142 9.47 8.72 -6.03
CA ILE A 142 10.41 8.18 -5.04
C ILE A 142 11.58 7.44 -5.72
N MET A 143 11.29 6.59 -6.71
CA MET A 143 12.34 5.87 -7.44
C MET A 143 13.25 6.83 -8.23
N HIS A 144 12.68 7.84 -8.90
CA HIS A 144 13.43 8.84 -9.65
C HIS A 144 14.37 9.65 -8.75
N ARG A 145 13.89 10.11 -7.59
CA ARG A 145 14.69 10.86 -6.62
C ARG A 145 15.88 10.08 -6.05
N CYS A 146 15.87 8.75 -6.13
CA CYS A 146 17.04 7.96 -5.76
C CYS A 146 18.23 8.15 -6.72
N PHE A 147 17.98 8.53 -7.98
CA PHE A 147 18.99 8.67 -9.04
C PHE A 147 19.28 10.13 -9.44
N GLU A 148 18.65 11.12 -8.81
CA GLU A 148 18.86 12.53 -9.12
C GLU A 148 20.33 12.93 -9.01
N GLU A 149 20.83 13.71 -9.98
CA GLU A 149 22.22 14.18 -9.96
C GLU A 149 22.40 15.40 -9.06
N SER A 150 21.34 16.18 -8.85
CA SER A 150 21.41 17.38 -8.02
C SER A 150 21.25 17.04 -6.53
N ASP A 151 22.23 17.44 -5.73
CA ASP A 151 22.28 17.18 -4.28
C ASP A 151 21.06 17.74 -3.51
N GLN A 152 20.32 18.69 -4.09
CA GLN A 152 19.11 19.26 -3.45
C GLN A 152 17.84 18.40 -3.64
N ASN A 153 17.78 17.61 -4.70
CA ASN A 153 16.57 16.82 -5.02
C ASN A 153 16.75 15.32 -4.70
N LYS A 154 18.01 14.88 -4.59
CA LYS A 154 18.38 13.50 -4.29
C LYS A 154 18.27 13.19 -2.80
N TYR A 155 17.88 11.97 -2.46
CA TYR A 155 18.00 11.50 -1.09
C TYR A 155 19.47 11.45 -0.66
N SER A 156 19.75 12.09 0.47
CA SER A 156 21.07 12.13 1.10
C SER A 156 21.37 10.84 1.89
N SER A 157 20.32 10.10 2.28
CA SER A 157 20.43 8.90 3.10
C SER A 157 19.20 7.99 2.95
N VAL A 158 19.34 6.73 3.38
CA VAL A 158 18.20 5.81 3.51
C VAL A 158 17.20 6.22 4.59
N GLU A 159 17.61 7.07 5.54
CA GLU A 159 16.72 7.67 6.55
C GLU A 159 15.78 8.69 5.90
N GLU A 160 16.29 9.54 5.00
CA GLU A 160 15.45 10.48 4.26
C GLU A 160 14.44 9.75 3.36
N LEU A 161 14.87 8.68 2.68
CA LEU A 161 13.99 7.81 1.91
C LEU A 161 12.92 7.13 2.80
N SER A 162 13.30 6.65 3.98
CA SER A 162 12.36 6.00 4.91
C SER A 162 11.29 6.98 5.43
N MET A 163 11.66 8.24 5.67
CA MET A 163 10.74 9.32 6.03
C MET A 163 9.72 9.58 4.93
N GLU A 164 10.17 9.72 3.68
CA GLU A 164 9.27 9.92 2.53
C GLU A 164 8.29 8.74 2.37
N ILE A 165 8.79 7.50 2.41
CA ILE A 165 7.95 6.30 2.33
C ILE A 165 6.91 6.27 3.46
N THR A 166 7.33 6.62 4.67
CA THR A 166 6.43 6.70 5.83
C THR A 166 5.32 7.73 5.61
N MET A 167 5.67 8.90 5.08
CA MET A 167 4.70 9.94 4.72
C MET A 167 3.67 9.43 3.71
N ARG A 168 4.11 8.74 2.63
CA ARG A 168 3.17 8.15 1.64
C ARG A 168 2.27 7.08 2.24
N ILE A 169 2.76 6.26 3.18
CA ILE A 169 1.91 5.29 3.89
C ILE A 169 0.84 6.01 4.73
N LEU A 170 1.22 7.06 5.45
CA LEU A 170 0.29 7.84 6.27
C LEU A 170 -0.78 8.54 5.43
N GLU A 171 -0.40 9.15 4.32
CA GLU A 171 -1.31 9.78 3.36
C GLU A 171 -2.33 8.77 2.79
N ASN A 172 -1.84 7.60 2.39
CA ASN A 172 -2.70 6.52 1.90
C ASN A 172 -3.68 6.01 2.97
N ASN A 173 -3.26 5.94 4.23
CA ASN A 173 -4.14 5.54 5.33
C ASN A 173 -5.21 6.61 5.61
N ARG A 174 -4.83 7.89 5.65
CA ARG A 174 -5.78 9.01 5.83
C ARG A 174 -6.81 9.07 4.70
N TYR A 175 -6.39 8.83 3.46
CA TYR A 175 -7.30 8.75 2.34
C TYR A 175 -8.32 7.61 2.52
N LYS A 176 -7.86 6.41 2.89
CA LYS A 176 -8.73 5.25 3.16
C LYS A 176 -9.72 5.51 4.29
N GLU A 177 -9.29 6.11 5.39
CA GLU A 177 -10.18 6.51 6.49
C GLU A 177 -11.25 7.49 6.02
N THR A 178 -10.87 8.48 5.21
CA THR A 178 -11.81 9.46 4.65
C THR A 178 -12.87 8.80 3.76
N VAL A 179 -12.44 7.90 2.87
CA VAL A 179 -13.36 7.13 2.00
C VAL A 179 -14.29 6.24 2.82
N ASN A 180 -13.77 5.55 3.85
CA ASN A 180 -14.59 4.72 4.74
C ASN A 180 -15.65 5.54 5.49
N LEU A 181 -15.28 6.73 5.97
CA LEU A 181 -16.22 7.66 6.62
C LEU A 181 -17.31 8.14 5.66
N ILE A 182 -16.97 8.44 4.40
CA ILE A 182 -17.93 8.83 3.36
C ILE A 182 -18.89 7.68 3.08
N ASN A 183 -18.38 6.47 2.87
CA ASN A 183 -19.20 5.28 2.59
C ASN A 183 -20.17 4.98 3.75
N SER A 184 -19.70 5.05 5.00
CA SER A 184 -20.54 4.91 6.19
C SER A 184 -21.65 5.98 6.27
N LYS A 185 -21.34 7.24 5.96
CA LYS A 185 -22.35 8.32 5.90
C LYS A 185 -23.39 8.08 4.80
N ILE A 186 -22.98 7.54 3.65
CA ILE A 186 -23.89 7.17 2.56
C ILE A 186 -24.82 6.03 2.98
N GLU A 187 -24.28 4.95 3.54
CA GLU A 187 -25.06 3.79 4.01
C GLU A 187 -26.07 4.16 5.10
N THR A 188 -25.66 4.98 6.07
CA THR A 188 -26.55 5.48 7.12
C THR A 188 -27.63 6.41 6.55
N GLY A 189 -27.29 7.25 5.56
CA GLY A 189 -28.24 8.08 4.81
C GLY A 189 -29.28 7.26 4.04
N ILE A 190 -28.86 6.23 3.32
CA ILE A 190 -29.74 5.30 2.59
C ILE A 190 -30.66 4.57 3.57
N SER A 191 -30.12 4.09 4.70
CA SER A 191 -30.89 3.41 5.75
C SER A 191 -31.96 4.32 6.35
N ARG A 192 -31.61 5.59 6.67
CA ARG A 192 -32.57 6.60 7.16
C ARG A 192 -33.67 6.89 6.13
N ARG A 193 -33.34 7.00 4.85
CA ARG A 193 -34.33 7.19 3.76
C ARG A 193 -35.28 5.99 3.65
N ARG A 194 -34.78 4.76 3.71
CA ARG A 194 -35.61 3.53 3.71
C ARG A 194 -36.59 3.49 4.88
N VAL A 195 -36.14 3.83 6.09
CA VAL A 195 -36.99 3.87 7.29
C VAL A 195 -38.07 4.95 7.18
N ARG A 196 -37.73 6.16 6.70
CA ARG A 196 -38.72 7.23 6.46
C ARG A 196 -39.79 6.82 5.45
N LYS A 197 -39.40 6.20 4.33
CA LYS A 197 -40.34 5.70 3.31
C LYS A 197 -41.29 4.65 3.89
N ARG A 198 -40.80 3.71 4.70
CA ARG A 198 -41.65 2.71 5.39
C ARG A 198 -42.64 3.36 6.37
N ARG A 199 -42.22 4.37 7.15
CA ARG A 199 -43.10 5.10 8.07
C ARG A 199 -44.18 5.89 7.32
N ALA A 200 -43.82 6.58 6.23
CA ALA A 200 -44.77 7.31 5.40
C ALA A 200 -45.84 6.38 4.79
N ASN A 201 -45.42 5.23 4.25
CA ASN A 201 -46.36 4.26 3.68
C ASN A 201 -47.32 3.68 4.74
N ARG A 202 -46.86 3.42 5.97
CA ARG A 202 -47.75 2.99 7.07
C ARG A 202 -48.74 4.07 7.48
N ALA A 203 -48.30 5.32 7.59
CA ALA A 203 -49.19 6.43 7.94
C ALA A 203 -50.26 6.67 6.87
N PHE A 204 -49.89 6.55 5.58
CA PHE A 204 -50.83 6.62 4.46
C PHE A 204 -51.91 5.53 4.55
N SER A 205 -51.51 4.26 4.75
CA SER A 205 -52.46 3.15 4.91
C SER A 205 -53.39 3.29 6.12
N TYR A 206 -52.89 3.82 7.24
CA TYR A 206 -53.71 4.07 8.43
C TYR A 206 -54.77 5.16 8.18
N ASN A 207 -54.40 6.24 7.49
CA ASN A 207 -55.32 7.33 7.15
C ASN A 207 -56.41 6.87 6.17
N GLU A 208 -56.08 6.06 5.16
CA GLU A 208 -57.08 5.43 4.29
C GLU A 208 -58.08 4.59 5.10
N GLY A 209 -57.59 3.79 6.06
CA GLY A 209 -58.45 3.01 6.96
C GLY A 209 -59.36 3.90 7.82
N LEU A 210 -58.84 5.00 8.36
CA LEU A 210 -59.63 5.97 9.12
C LEU A 210 -60.69 6.65 8.26
N ASP A 211 -60.39 7.00 7.02
CA ASP A 211 -61.35 7.63 6.12
C ASP A 211 -62.47 6.66 5.71
N TYR A 212 -62.17 5.37 5.56
CA TYR A 212 -63.18 4.31 5.44
C TYR A 212 -64.09 4.24 6.69
N VAL A 213 -63.51 4.23 7.89
CA VAL A 213 -64.30 4.19 9.14
C VAL A 213 -65.19 5.43 9.27
N LYS A 214 -64.65 6.63 9.00
CA LYS A 214 -65.43 7.89 9.00
C LYS A 214 -66.58 7.84 7.99
N TYR A 215 -66.34 7.30 6.79
CA TYR A 215 -67.38 7.10 5.78
C TYR A 215 -68.53 6.23 6.29
N PHE A 216 -68.21 5.10 6.94
CA PHE A 216 -69.21 4.19 7.52
C PHE A 216 -69.98 4.82 8.69
N VAL A 217 -69.30 5.51 9.61
CA VAL A 217 -69.95 6.21 10.73
C VAL A 217 -70.91 7.30 10.22
N LYS A 218 -70.52 8.05 9.18
CA LYS A 218 -71.37 9.07 8.56
C LYS A 218 -72.61 8.47 7.89
N ARG A 219 -72.48 7.28 7.28
CA ARG A 219 -73.61 6.51 6.72
C ARG A 219 -74.53 5.94 7.81
N GLY A 220 -73.97 5.44 8.91
CA GLY A 220 -74.72 4.93 10.06
C GLY A 220 -75.55 6.00 10.76
N LYS A 221 -74.98 7.20 10.98
CA LYS A 221 -75.73 8.35 11.51
C LYS A 221 -76.87 8.81 10.60
N LYS A 222 -76.71 8.73 9.28
CA LYS A 222 -77.79 9.01 8.31
C LYS A 222 -78.93 7.99 8.38
N ARG A 223 -78.66 6.72 8.74
CA ARG A 223 -79.71 5.69 8.90
C ARG A 223 -80.48 5.83 10.22
N LEU A 224 -79.83 6.23 11.32
CA LEU A 224 -80.47 6.45 12.62
C LEU A 224 -81.37 7.70 12.66
N GLN A 225 -81.09 8.73 11.86
CA GLN A 225 -82.00 9.89 11.74
C GLN A 225 -83.30 9.58 10.98
N ILE A 226 -83.34 8.50 10.20
CA ILE A 226 -84.55 8.10 9.44
C ILE A 226 -85.46 7.21 10.30
N SER A 227 -84.95 6.52 11.32
CA SER A 227 -85.73 5.66 12.22
C SER A 227 -86.34 6.37 13.45
N LEU A 228 -86.10 7.68 13.63
CA LEU A 228 -86.63 8.50 14.73
C LEU A 228 -87.70 9.51 14.25
N ARG A 229 -88.16 9.40 13.00
CA ARG A 229 -89.30 10.12 12.44
C ARG A 229 -90.38 9.13 11.99
N LEU A 230 -90.99 8.44 12.94
CA LEU A 230 -92.29 7.78 12.82
C LEU A 230 -93.04 7.97 14.13
#